data_AF-A0A967T8V1-F1
#
_entry.id   AF-A0A967T8V1-F1
#
_cell.length_a   1.000
_cell.length_b   1.000
_cell.length_c   1.000
_cell.angle_alpha   90.00
_cell.angle_beta   90.00
_cell.angle_gamma   90.00
#
_symmetry.space_group_name_H-M   'P 1'
#
loop_
_entity.id
_entity.type
_entity.pdbx_description
1 polymer ?
#
loop_
_entity_poly.entity_id
_entity_poly.type
_entity_poly.pdbx_seq_one_letter_code
_entity_poly.pdbx_strand_id
1 'polypeptide(L)'
;TWFAGLFYLPRLFVYHAMNEDPATIGTLKVMERKLMVMTHIGGSLSWLFGLLIVLWAPHLLGYGWLQLKLVLVLALSAYHFWCLRLLGDFANDRNTRSHVWYRWFNEVPTLFLIAVVILAVVKPW
;
A
#
# COMPACT_ATOMS: atom_id res chain seq x y z
N THR A 1 9.69 3.36 -3.21
CA THR A 1 9.51 2.21 -4.12
C THR A 1 8.27 1.38 -3.78
N TRP A 2 8.06 0.92 -2.54
CA TRP A 2 6.79 0.30 -2.11
C TRP A 2 5.78 1.32 -1.54
N PHE A 3 6.18 2.06 -0.50
CA PHE A 3 5.29 3.02 0.18
C PHE A 3 4.81 4.15 -0.74
N ALA A 4 5.69 4.71 -1.57
CA ALA A 4 5.34 5.71 -2.57
C ALA A 4 4.25 5.21 -3.55
N GLY A 5 4.32 3.94 -3.94
CA GLY A 5 3.31 3.32 -4.79
C GLY A 5 1.96 3.21 -4.10
N LEU A 6 1.95 2.79 -2.83
CA LEU A 6 0.74 2.74 -2.00
C LEU A 6 0.13 4.11 -1.70
N PHE A 7 0.93 5.19 -1.74
CA PHE A 7 0.44 6.55 -1.57
C PHE A 7 -0.19 7.10 -2.86
N TYR A 8 0.35 6.72 -4.02
CA TYR A 8 -0.05 7.28 -5.31
C TYR A 8 -1.20 6.51 -5.97
N LEU A 9 -1.30 5.20 -5.73
CA LEU A 9 -2.29 4.32 -6.35
C LEU A 9 -3.74 4.58 -5.89
N PRO A 10 -4.04 4.80 -4.60
CA PRO A 10 -5.38 5.20 -4.12
C PRO A 10 -5.86 6.52 -4.73
N ARG A 11 -4.93 7.46 -4.89
CA ARG A 11 -5.20 8.75 -5.53
C ARG A 11 -5.62 8.57 -6.99
N LEU A 12 -4.95 7.68 -7.72
CA LEU A 12 -5.36 7.33 -9.09
C LEU A 12 -6.77 6.74 -9.13
N PHE A 13 -7.13 5.88 -8.16
CA PHE A 13 -8.49 5.33 -8.08
C PHE A 13 -9.56 6.40 -7.86
N VAL A 14 -9.27 7.45 -7.08
CA VAL A 14 -10.18 8.60 -6.95
C VAL A 14 -10.40 9.26 -8.30
N TYR A 15 -9.32 9.53 -9.05
CA TYR A 15 -9.44 10.15 -10.38
C TYR A 15 -10.17 9.24 -11.37
N HIS A 16 -9.90 7.93 -11.36
CA HIS A 16 -10.60 6.96 -12.18
C HIS A 16 -12.10 6.95 -11.88
N ALA A 17 -12.49 6.92 -10.60
CA ALA A 17 -13.90 6.94 -10.19
C ALA A 17 -14.62 8.27 -10.47
N MET A 18 -13.88 9.37 -10.75
CA MET A 18 -14.45 10.69 -11.06
C MET A 18 -14.52 10.98 -12.56
N ASN A 19 -13.86 10.19 -13.40
CA ASN A 19 -13.84 10.38 -14.85
C ASN A 19 -14.72 9.34 -15.54
N GLU A 20 -15.52 9.78 -16.49
CA GLU A 20 -16.36 8.91 -17.33
C GLU A 20 -15.81 8.78 -18.77
N ASP A 21 -14.80 9.58 -19.13
CA ASP A 21 -14.20 9.56 -20.47
C ASP A 21 -13.40 8.26 -20.72
N PRO A 22 -13.77 7.45 -21.73
CA PRO A 22 -13.12 6.18 -22.02
C PRO A 22 -11.62 6.30 -22.36
N ALA A 23 -11.21 7.39 -23.03
CA ALA A 23 -9.81 7.60 -23.42
C ALA A 23 -8.93 7.85 -22.18
N THR A 24 -9.41 8.67 -21.26
CA THR A 24 -8.75 8.94 -19.98
C THR A 24 -8.71 7.68 -19.10
N ILE A 25 -9.82 6.93 -19.01
CA ILE A 25 -9.89 5.67 -18.26
C ILE A 25 -8.88 4.65 -18.78
N GLY A 26 -8.76 4.48 -20.11
CA GLY A 26 -7.78 3.58 -20.71
C GLY A 26 -6.34 3.92 -20.30
N THR A 27 -6.00 5.21 -20.27
CA THR A 27 -4.70 5.69 -19.81
C THR A 27 -4.48 5.42 -18.32
N LEU A 28 -5.49 5.68 -17.48
CA LEU A 28 -5.44 5.43 -16.04
C LEU A 28 -5.24 3.94 -15.74
N LYS A 29 -5.96 3.03 -16.42
CA LYS A 29 -5.78 1.57 -16.29
C LYS A 29 -4.33 1.15 -16.57
N VAL A 30 -3.66 1.76 -17.54
CA VAL A 30 -2.24 1.48 -17.83
C VAL A 30 -1.33 2.02 -16.73
N MET A 31 -1.55 3.24 -16.28
CA MET A 31 -0.75 3.86 -15.21
C MET A 31 -0.88 3.09 -13.89
N GLU A 32 -2.10 2.75 -13.50
CA GLU A 32 -2.40 1.97 -12.29
C GLU A 32 -1.72 0.60 -12.33
N ARG A 33 -1.80 -0.12 -13.47
CA ARG A 33 -1.14 -1.43 -13.63
C ARG A 33 0.38 -1.32 -13.54
N LYS A 34 1.00 -0.37 -14.25
CA LYS A 34 2.47 -0.17 -14.20
C LYS A 34 2.93 0.21 -12.80
N LEU A 35 2.19 1.11 -12.14
CA LEU A 35 2.50 1.52 -10.78
C LEU A 35 2.37 0.33 -9.82
N MET A 36 1.36 -0.52 -9.99
CA MET A 36 1.17 -1.68 -9.14
C MET A 36 2.29 -2.71 -9.28
N VAL A 37 2.78 -2.96 -10.49
CA VAL A 37 3.94 -3.84 -10.72
C VAL A 37 5.18 -3.30 -10.00
N MET A 38 5.48 -2.00 -10.12
CA MET A 38 6.61 -1.38 -9.41
C MET A 38 6.44 -1.46 -7.89
N THR A 39 5.21 -1.26 -7.41
CA THR A 39 4.86 -1.34 -5.99
C THR A 39 5.04 -2.76 -5.46
N HIS A 40 4.63 -3.77 -6.24
CA HIS A 40 4.73 -5.17 -5.87
C HIS A 40 6.19 -5.64 -5.82
N ILE A 41 7.03 -5.23 -6.78
CA ILE A 41 8.48 -5.49 -6.77
C ILE A 41 9.13 -4.83 -5.55
N GLY A 42 8.80 -3.58 -5.27
CA GLY A 42 9.30 -2.88 -4.09
C GLY A 42 8.88 -3.58 -2.78
N GLY A 43 7.63 -4.05 -2.70
CA GLY A 43 7.10 -4.75 -1.54
C GLY A 43 7.73 -6.12 -1.33
N SER A 44 7.93 -6.90 -2.40
CA SER A 44 8.56 -8.21 -2.33
C SER A 44 10.02 -8.12 -1.89
N LEU A 45 10.79 -7.16 -2.43
CA LEU A 45 12.15 -6.89 -1.96
C LEU A 45 12.16 -6.48 -0.48
N SER A 46 11.22 -5.62 -0.06
CA SER A 46 11.12 -5.19 1.35
C SER A 46 10.88 -6.36 2.29
N TRP A 47 9.99 -7.29 1.91
CA TRP A 47 9.75 -8.53 2.65
C TRP A 47 10.95 -9.46 2.65
N LEU A 48 11.61 -9.64 1.51
CA LEU A 48 12.79 -10.49 1.39
C LEU A 48 13.91 -10.02 2.34
N PHE A 49 14.26 -8.74 2.28
CA PHE A 49 15.29 -8.18 3.16
C PHE A 49 14.87 -8.19 4.63
N GLY A 50 13.58 -7.90 4.92
CA GLY A 50 13.05 -7.97 6.27
C GLY A 50 13.15 -9.37 6.87
N LEU A 51 12.79 -10.40 6.10
CA LEU A 51 12.87 -11.80 6.52
C LEU A 51 14.32 -12.25 6.67
N LEU A 52 15.21 -11.88 5.75
CA LEU A 52 16.64 -12.18 5.84
C LEU A 52 17.25 -11.65 7.14
N ILE A 53 16.89 -10.43 7.57
CA ILE A 53 17.37 -9.85 8.84
C ILE A 53 16.86 -10.67 10.03
N VAL A 54 15.59 -11.04 10.03
CA VAL A 54 14.99 -11.83 11.11
C VAL A 54 15.64 -13.22 11.21
N LEU A 55 15.93 -13.86 10.07
CA LEU A 55 16.61 -15.15 10.03
C LEU A 55 18.07 -15.06 10.47
N TRP A 56 18.77 -13.97 10.11
CA TRP A 56 20.17 -13.77 10.48
C TRP A 56 20.36 -13.38 11.95
N ALA A 57 19.39 -12.65 12.51
CA ALA A 57 19.44 -12.15 13.88
C ALA A 57 18.09 -12.37 14.60
N PRO A 58 17.75 -13.63 14.95
CA PRO A 58 16.45 -13.97 15.55
C PRO A 58 16.24 -13.34 16.93
N HIS A 59 17.32 -13.00 17.65
CA HIS A 59 17.25 -12.29 18.93
C HIS A 59 16.56 -10.93 18.82
N LEU A 60 16.53 -10.32 17.62
CA LEU A 60 15.83 -9.06 17.36
C LEU A 60 14.31 -9.17 17.59
N LEU A 61 13.72 -10.36 17.45
CA LEU A 61 12.30 -10.61 17.71
C LEU A 61 11.91 -10.46 19.19
N GLY A 62 12.89 -10.45 20.10
CA GLY A 62 12.66 -10.21 21.52
C GLY A 62 12.38 -8.75 21.87
N TYR A 63 12.66 -7.80 20.96
CA TYR A 63 12.39 -6.39 21.18
C TYR A 63 10.95 -6.03 20.76
N GLY A 64 10.22 -5.38 21.67
CA GLY A 64 8.82 -5.01 21.46
C GLY A 64 8.63 -4.07 20.28
N TRP A 65 9.57 -3.14 20.07
CA TRP A 65 9.52 -2.22 18.93
C TRP A 65 9.56 -2.95 17.57
N LEU A 66 10.29 -4.07 17.46
CA LEU A 66 10.37 -4.83 16.21
C LEU A 66 9.07 -5.60 15.94
N GLN A 67 8.49 -6.20 16.98
CA GLN A 67 7.19 -6.88 16.86
C GLN A 67 6.11 -5.90 16.38
N LEU A 68 6.07 -4.70 16.97
CA LEU A 68 5.13 -3.65 16.54
C LEU A 68 5.38 -3.22 15.09
N LYS A 69 6.65 -3.09 14.69
CA LYS A 69 7.02 -2.76 13.31
C LYS A 69 6.58 -3.85 12.33
N LEU A 70 6.72 -5.13 12.69
CA LEU A 70 6.26 -6.25 11.87
C LEU A 70 4.74 -6.26 11.73
N VAL A 71 3.99 -5.97 12.80
CA VAL A 71 2.53 -5.81 12.74
C VAL A 71 2.13 -4.70 11.78
N LEU A 72 2.82 -3.54 11.81
CA LEU A 72 2.57 -2.45 10.86
C LEU A 72 2.88 -2.85 9.41
N VAL A 73 3.98 -3.57 9.16
CA VAL A 73 4.33 -4.07 7.81
C VAL A 73 3.31 -5.08 7.31
N LEU A 74 2.80 -5.97 8.18
CA LEU A 74 1.72 -6.89 7.86
C LEU A 74 0.42 -6.15 7.52
N ALA A 75 0.04 -5.16 8.32
CA ALA A 75 -1.14 -4.32 8.05
C ALA A 75 -1.00 -3.55 6.73
N LEU A 76 0.18 -3.00 6.43
CA LEU A 76 0.48 -2.34 5.15
C LEU A 76 0.42 -3.34 3.98
N SER A 77 0.83 -4.58 4.20
CA SER A 77 0.74 -5.65 3.20
C SER A 77 -0.72 -6.02 2.91
N ALA A 78 -1.55 -6.16 3.94
CA ALA A 78 -2.98 -6.36 3.77
C ALA A 78 -3.62 -5.23 2.94
N TYR A 79 -3.23 -3.98 3.21
CA TYR A 79 -3.65 -2.83 2.42
C TYR A 79 -3.19 -2.91 0.96
N HIS A 80 -1.94 -3.33 0.71
CA HIS A 80 -1.43 -3.57 -0.65
C HIS A 80 -2.25 -4.63 -1.42
N PHE A 81 -2.62 -5.74 -0.78
CA PHE A 81 -3.49 -6.74 -1.39
C PHE A 81 -4.90 -6.22 -1.64
N TRP A 82 -5.42 -5.35 -0.77
CA TRP A 82 -6.70 -4.68 -1.01
C TRP A 82 -6.65 -3.79 -2.25
N CYS A 83 -5.55 -3.07 -2.45
CA CYS A 83 -5.30 -2.30 -3.67
C CYS A 83 -5.25 -3.18 -4.94
N LEU A 84 -4.67 -4.39 -4.87
CA LEU A 84 -4.70 -5.34 -6.00
C LEU A 84 -6.13 -5.73 -6.36
N ARG A 85 -6.97 -5.97 -5.35
CA ARG A 85 -8.38 -6.32 -5.58
C ARG A 85 -9.13 -5.17 -6.27
N LEU A 86 -8.98 -3.95 -5.76
CA LEU A 86 -9.58 -2.76 -6.36
C LEU A 86 -9.11 -2.55 -7.80
N LEU A 87 -7.81 -2.73 -8.07
CA LEU A 87 -7.27 -2.66 -9.43
C LEU A 87 -7.96 -3.66 -10.37
N GLY A 88 -8.19 -4.89 -9.90
CA GLY A 88 -8.93 -5.89 -10.65
C GLY A 88 -10.40 -5.51 -10.88
N ASP A 89 -11.03 -4.87 -9.90
CA ASP A 89 -12.42 -4.39 -10.03
C ASP A 89 -12.53 -3.23 -11.02
N PHE A 90 -11.59 -2.28 -11.02
CA PHE A 90 -11.48 -1.21 -12.01
C PHE A 90 -11.17 -1.74 -13.41
N ALA A 91 -10.31 -2.74 -13.53
CA ALA A 91 -9.98 -3.35 -14.84
C ALA A 91 -11.20 -4.00 -15.50
N ASN A 92 -12.09 -4.60 -14.70
CA ASN A 92 -13.33 -5.24 -15.16
C ASN A 92 -14.56 -4.33 -15.14
N ASP A 93 -14.38 -3.02 -14.90
CA ASP A 93 -15.47 -2.03 -14.81
C ASP A 93 -16.57 -2.42 -13.78
N ARG A 94 -16.21 -3.19 -12.75
CA ARG A 94 -17.11 -3.64 -11.68
C ARG A 94 -17.09 -2.73 -10.45
N ASN A 95 -16.66 -1.48 -10.63
CA ASN A 95 -16.54 -0.58 -9.50
C ASN A 95 -17.94 -0.22 -8.96
N THR A 96 -18.22 -0.67 -7.74
CA THR A 96 -19.48 -0.41 -7.02
C THR A 96 -19.32 0.66 -5.94
N ARG A 97 -18.13 1.25 -5.79
CA ARG A 97 -17.81 2.17 -4.71
C ARG A 97 -17.80 3.62 -5.21
N SER A 98 -18.40 4.51 -4.42
CA SER A 98 -18.43 5.94 -4.70
C SER A 98 -17.06 6.60 -4.56
N HIS A 99 -16.81 7.68 -5.30
CA HIS A 99 -15.62 8.53 -5.19
C HIS A 99 -15.31 8.98 -3.75
N VAL A 100 -16.32 9.15 -2.88
CA VAL A 100 -16.14 9.49 -1.46
C VAL A 100 -15.43 8.36 -0.69
N TRP A 101 -15.75 7.10 -1.00
CA TRP A 101 -15.09 5.95 -0.40
C TRP A 101 -13.61 5.91 -0.77
N TYR A 102 -13.29 6.21 -2.03
CA TYR A 102 -11.91 6.29 -2.50
C TYR A 102 -11.11 7.45 -1.88
N ARG A 103 -11.76 8.57 -1.53
CA ARG A 103 -11.10 9.67 -0.80
C ARG A 103 -10.67 9.23 0.60
N TRP A 104 -11.56 8.59 1.35
CA TRP A 104 -11.22 8.00 2.65
C TRP A 104 -10.12 6.94 2.51
N PHE A 105 -10.21 6.10 1.48
CA PHE A 105 -9.18 5.10 1.21
C PHE A 105 -7.81 5.74 0.92
N ASN A 106 -7.78 6.89 0.24
CA ASN A 106 -6.56 7.65 -0.01
C ASN A 106 -5.92 8.26 1.25
N GLU A 107 -6.63 8.36 2.38
CA GLU A 107 -6.05 8.83 3.65
C GLU A 107 -5.36 7.72 4.45
N VAL A 108 -5.69 6.45 4.17
CA VAL A 108 -5.13 5.28 4.88
C VAL A 108 -3.59 5.23 4.81
N PRO A 109 -2.93 5.46 3.65
CA PRO A 109 -1.46 5.51 3.59
C PRO A 109 -0.85 6.59 4.50
N THR A 110 -1.52 7.73 4.66
CA THR A 110 -1.08 8.83 5.52
C THR A 110 -1.15 8.43 6.99
N LEU A 111 -2.20 7.72 7.41
CA LEU A 111 -2.32 7.18 8.76
C LEU A 111 -1.19 6.18 9.07
N PHE A 112 -0.87 5.30 8.11
CA PHE A 112 0.28 4.40 8.25
C PHE A 112 1.60 5.17 8.37
N LEU A 113 1.79 6.24 7.59
CA LEU A 113 2.99 7.07 7.67
C LEU A 113 3.16 7.66 9.08
N ILE A 114 2.09 8.25 9.62
CA ILE A 114 2.10 8.85 10.96
C ILE A 114 2.40 7.78 12.02
N ALA A 115 1.72 6.64 11.96
CA ALA A 115 1.94 5.54 12.91
C ALA A 115 3.39 5.02 12.87
N VAL A 116 3.97 4.85 11.67
CA VAL A 116 5.36 4.41 11.50
C VAL A 116 6.34 5.46 12.02
N VAL A 117 6.11 6.75 11.78
CA VAL A 117 6.95 7.83 12.29
C VAL A 117 6.91 7.89 13.81
N ILE A 118 5.72 7.82 14.42
CA ILE A 118 5.57 7.79 15.88
C ILE A 118 6.31 6.58 16.46
N LEU A 119 6.14 5.40 15.86
CA LEU A 119 6.86 4.20 16.30
C LEU A 119 8.38 4.37 16.22
N ALA A 120 8.87 4.99 15.14
CA ALA A 120 10.29 5.22 14.92
C ALA A 120 10.90 6.25 15.88
N VAL A 121 10.11 7.21 16.36
CA VAL A 121 10.53 8.24 17.32
C VAL A 121 10.45 7.72 18.75
N VAL A 122 9.33 7.12 19.13
CA VAL A 122 9.08 6.65 20.50
C VAL A 122 9.93 5.43 20.84
N LYS A 123 10.24 4.58 19.84
CA LYS A 123 10.97 3.30 19.99
C LYS A 123 10.65 2.61 21.34
N PRO A 124 9.37 2.29 21.57
CA PRO A 124 8.98 1.73 22.84
C PRO A 124 9.58 0.32 22.94
N TRP A 125 10.55 0.15 23.86
CA TRP A 125 11.17 -1.11 24.33
C TRP A 125 11.93 -1.93 23.28
#